data_AF-A0A959VAJ8-F1
#
_entry.id   AF-A0A959VAJ8-F1
#
_cell.length_a   1.000
_cell.length_b   1.000
_cell.length_c   1.000
_cell.angle_alpha   90.00
_cell.angle_beta   90.00
_cell.angle_gamma   90.00
#
_symmetry.space_group_name_H-M   'P 1'
#
loop_
_entity.id
_entity.type
_entity.pdbx_description
1 polymer ?
#
loop_
_entity_poly.entity_id
_entity_poly.type
_entity_poly.pdbx_seq_one_letter_code
_entity_poly.pdbx_strand_id
1 'polypeptide(L)'
;MLSEAYELFGCNTADLYVISVNTGDTDAECIQFDLTYGVEFPCISGVEGGGTAINNTYNIGAYPTYILIAPDKSIVEQDIWPVLSTQTFIDVFESHNLQQAECGGVLTAGFSSDVTELCQYNAVNFTDNSLGDVTGWSWTFEGGDPATSTEANPVVTYNETGTFDVELEVTDGTNTSNMMLEDYITVNMTPPAMLNAFEDVCLGWPAFELTGGSPAGGVYAGPGVEDGMFYPDVAGLGTHTVTYTYTASNDCSNTAESTILVDPCTGINQPLSKVVNIYPNPTKGLVELAISQEGTMQVEVYDISGKTIYKESINVHGTCSSQIDLSGYEAGLYFLSIQSKNENLVRKINLIK
;
A
#
# COMPACT_ATOMS: atom_id res chain seq x y z
N MET A 1 -9.47 27.30 -30.79
CA MET A 1 -10.68 26.94 -31.55
C MET A 1 -10.19 26.36 -32.84
N LEU A 2 -10.53 25.10 -33.10
CA LEU A 2 -10.26 24.45 -34.37
C LEU A 2 -11.00 25.24 -35.46
N SER A 3 -10.41 25.40 -36.64
CA SER A 3 -11.03 26.20 -37.71
C SER A 3 -12.14 25.42 -38.43
N GLU A 4 -13.09 26.13 -39.04
CA GLU A 4 -14.18 25.51 -39.85
C GLU A 4 -13.64 24.57 -40.93
N ALA A 5 -12.44 24.82 -41.48
CA ALA A 5 -11.81 23.94 -42.46
C ALA A 5 -11.29 22.62 -41.84
N TYR A 6 -10.78 22.66 -40.61
CA TYR A 6 -10.40 21.47 -39.84
C TYR A 6 -11.64 20.62 -39.48
N GLU A 7 -12.74 21.28 -39.13
CA GLU A 7 -14.02 20.62 -38.80
C GLU A 7 -14.70 19.98 -40.03
N LEU A 8 -14.48 20.52 -41.24
CA LEU A 8 -15.15 20.07 -42.48
C LEU A 8 -14.32 19.15 -43.38
N PHE A 9 -12.99 19.06 -43.24
CA PHE A 9 -12.14 18.23 -44.12
C PHE A 9 -11.24 17.23 -43.39
N GLY A 10 -11.15 17.34 -42.07
CA GLY A 10 -10.33 16.47 -41.25
C GLY A 10 -8.82 16.72 -41.37
N CYS A 11 -8.04 15.85 -40.73
CA CYS A 11 -6.59 15.81 -40.75
C CYS A 11 -6.17 15.21 -42.09
N ASN A 12 -5.21 15.86 -42.76
CA ASN A 12 -4.49 15.33 -43.92
C ASN A 12 -3.83 13.97 -43.63
N THR A 13 -4.60 12.89 -43.56
CA THR A 13 -4.06 11.52 -43.50
C THR A 13 -3.59 11.04 -44.88
N ALA A 14 -3.90 11.80 -45.92
CA ALA A 14 -3.19 11.82 -47.19
C ALA A 14 -2.76 13.27 -47.47
N ASP A 15 -1.45 13.51 -47.49
CA ASP A 15 -0.77 14.81 -47.64
C ASP A 15 -1.21 15.68 -48.84
N LEU A 16 -2.40 16.29 -48.81
CA LEU A 16 -2.86 17.20 -49.85
C LEU A 16 -2.66 18.66 -49.40
N TYR A 17 -1.90 19.44 -50.16
CA TYR A 17 -1.47 20.79 -49.76
C TYR A 17 -2.21 21.87 -50.54
N VAL A 18 -2.84 22.81 -49.83
CA VAL A 18 -3.26 24.10 -50.41
C VAL A 18 -2.13 25.10 -50.21
N ILE A 19 -1.58 25.63 -51.31
CA ILE A 19 -0.50 26.62 -51.24
C ILE A 19 -1.05 27.96 -51.75
N SER A 20 -1.01 28.99 -50.89
CA SER A 20 -1.28 30.37 -51.29
C SER A 20 -0.09 30.96 -52.05
N VAL A 21 -0.39 31.61 -53.19
CA VAL A 21 0.63 32.19 -54.09
C VAL A 21 0.25 33.66 -54.44
N ASN A 22 -0.25 34.44 -53.48
CA ASN A 22 -0.27 35.93 -53.55
C ASN A 22 -0.87 36.53 -52.26
N THR A 23 -0.42 37.66 -51.70
CA THR A 23 0.41 38.74 -52.23
C THR A 23 1.53 39.04 -51.25
N GLY A 24 2.77 39.05 -51.75
CA GLY A 24 3.94 39.50 -51.03
C GLY A 24 4.70 38.38 -50.31
N ASP A 25 6.01 38.45 -50.51
CA ASP A 25 7.02 37.50 -50.05
C ASP A 25 7.27 37.63 -48.53
N THR A 26 6.26 38.02 -47.73
CA THR A 26 6.45 38.34 -46.32
C THR A 26 5.60 37.47 -45.39
N ASP A 27 6.16 37.16 -44.22
CA ASP A 27 5.48 36.38 -43.17
C ASP A 27 4.16 37.03 -42.74
N ALA A 28 4.09 38.36 -42.77
CA ALA A 28 2.91 39.12 -42.35
C ALA A 28 1.68 38.86 -43.25
N GLU A 29 1.89 38.63 -44.54
CA GLU A 29 0.82 38.37 -45.50
C GLU A 29 0.32 36.93 -45.39
N CYS A 30 1.21 35.96 -45.13
CA CYS A 30 0.80 34.59 -44.77
C CYS A 30 -0.03 34.56 -43.47
N ILE A 31 0.42 35.25 -42.43
CA ILE A 31 -0.33 35.34 -41.17
C ILE A 31 -1.71 35.98 -41.39
N GLN A 32 -1.80 37.03 -42.22
CA GLN A 32 -3.08 37.67 -42.51
C GLN A 32 -4.03 36.75 -43.29
N PHE A 33 -3.51 35.91 -44.18
CA PHE A 33 -4.29 34.88 -44.88
C PHE A 33 -4.86 33.86 -43.90
N ASP A 34 -4.04 33.33 -43.00
CA ASP A 34 -4.45 32.38 -41.95
C ASP A 34 -5.55 32.99 -41.07
N LEU A 35 -5.41 34.26 -40.69
CA LEU A 35 -6.42 34.99 -39.90
C LEU A 35 -7.72 35.24 -40.66
N THR A 36 -7.69 35.35 -41.98
CA THR A 36 -8.87 35.71 -42.80
C THR A 36 -9.71 34.49 -43.14
N TYR A 37 -9.09 33.37 -43.46
CA TYR A 37 -9.79 32.16 -43.93
C TYR A 37 -9.64 30.97 -42.97
N GLY A 38 -8.86 31.08 -41.89
CA GLY A 38 -8.74 30.02 -40.88
C GLY A 38 -8.15 28.72 -41.42
N VAL A 39 -7.41 28.74 -42.52
CA VAL A 39 -6.88 27.51 -43.12
C VAL A 39 -5.51 27.17 -42.52
N GLU A 40 -5.34 25.95 -41.97
CA GLU A 40 -4.04 25.43 -41.50
C GLU A 40 -3.32 24.66 -42.64
N PHE A 41 -3.02 25.34 -43.75
CA PHE A 41 -2.21 24.79 -44.84
C PHE A 41 -0.93 25.62 -45.04
N PRO A 42 0.15 25.04 -45.60
CA PRO A 42 1.40 25.78 -45.77
C PRO A 42 1.25 26.98 -46.72
N CYS A 43 1.18 28.18 -46.13
CA CYS A 43 1.49 29.43 -46.81
C CYS A 43 3.01 29.60 -46.89
N ILE A 44 3.51 30.13 -48.01
CA ILE A 44 4.96 30.25 -48.25
C ILE A 44 5.32 31.73 -48.37
N SER A 45 6.19 32.19 -47.46
CA SER A 45 6.79 33.52 -47.46
C SER A 45 8.21 33.50 -48.04
N GLY A 46 8.73 34.68 -48.40
CA GLY A 46 9.84 34.84 -49.35
C GLY A 46 11.26 34.87 -48.81
N VAL A 47 11.52 34.45 -47.57
CA VAL A 47 12.91 34.31 -47.08
C VAL A 47 13.64 33.09 -47.67
N GLU A 48 12.93 32.09 -48.18
CA GLU A 48 13.51 30.91 -48.88
C GLU A 48 13.13 30.84 -50.38
N GLY A 49 12.65 31.95 -50.95
CA GLY A 49 12.27 32.07 -52.36
C GLY A 49 10.76 32.16 -52.63
N GLY A 50 9.92 32.06 -51.60
CA GLY A 50 8.52 32.51 -51.66
C GLY A 50 7.65 31.83 -52.72
N GLY A 51 6.56 32.51 -53.10
CA GLY A 51 5.72 32.09 -54.23
C GLY A 51 6.50 31.98 -55.55
N THR A 52 7.59 32.73 -55.68
CA THR A 52 8.48 32.71 -56.87
C THR A 52 9.23 31.39 -57.03
N ALA A 53 9.74 30.80 -55.94
CA ALA A 53 10.44 29.51 -55.97
C ALA A 53 9.51 28.35 -56.31
N ILE A 54 8.29 28.38 -55.75
CA ILE A 54 7.23 27.43 -56.09
C ILE A 54 6.83 27.58 -57.56
N ASN A 55 6.63 28.81 -58.02
CA ASN A 55 6.32 29.07 -59.42
C ASN A 55 7.39 28.52 -60.37
N ASN A 56 8.68 28.68 -60.04
CA ASN A 56 9.78 28.13 -60.82
C ASN A 56 9.84 26.60 -60.78
N THR A 57 9.44 25.99 -59.66
CA THR A 57 9.46 24.53 -59.47
C THR A 57 8.33 23.85 -60.24
N TYR A 58 7.15 24.46 -60.25
CA TYR A 58 5.93 23.89 -60.81
C TYR A 58 5.52 24.51 -62.16
N ASN A 59 6.26 25.51 -62.64
CA ASN A 59 6.04 26.23 -63.91
C ASN A 59 4.61 26.74 -64.06
N ILE A 60 4.17 27.51 -63.06
CA ILE A 60 2.79 27.97 -62.98
C ILE A 60 2.61 29.17 -63.94
N GLY A 61 1.56 29.15 -64.76
CA GLY A 61 1.39 29.99 -65.96
C GLY A 61 1.15 31.50 -65.75
N ALA A 62 1.43 32.03 -64.56
CA ALA A 62 0.91 33.28 -63.98
C ALA A 62 -0.59 33.18 -63.61
N TYR A 63 -0.88 33.46 -62.33
CA TYR A 63 -2.18 33.26 -61.65
C TYR A 63 -2.66 31.80 -61.75
N PRO A 64 -2.49 31.07 -60.65
CA PRO A 64 -3.37 31.02 -59.48
C PRO A 64 -2.94 31.91 -58.34
N THR A 65 -3.94 32.35 -57.59
CA THR A 65 -3.77 32.93 -56.25
C THR A 65 -3.71 31.83 -55.18
N TYR A 66 -4.18 30.60 -55.46
CA TYR A 66 -4.01 29.40 -54.61
C TYR A 66 -3.96 28.13 -55.48
N ILE A 67 -3.14 27.14 -55.08
CA ILE A 67 -3.00 25.85 -55.77
C ILE A 67 -3.25 24.68 -54.84
N LEU A 68 -3.65 23.56 -55.43
CA LEU A 68 -3.82 22.27 -54.77
C LEU A 68 -2.80 21.27 -55.30
N ILE A 69 -2.02 20.69 -54.40
CA ILE A 69 -0.98 19.71 -54.71
C ILE A 69 -1.28 18.40 -53.95
N ALA A 70 -1.17 17.27 -54.65
CA ALA A 70 -1.33 15.94 -54.07
C ALA A 70 -0.07 15.44 -53.32
N PRO A 71 -0.17 14.37 -52.51
CA PRO A 71 0.96 13.80 -51.77
C PRO A 71 2.17 13.42 -52.64
N ASP A 72 1.91 12.99 -53.87
CA ASP A 72 2.94 12.62 -54.86
C ASP A 72 3.58 13.84 -55.55
N LYS A 73 3.24 15.05 -55.09
CA LYS A 73 3.66 16.36 -55.62
C LYS A 73 3.11 16.68 -56.99
N SER A 74 2.11 15.94 -57.48
CA SER A 74 1.38 16.32 -58.68
C SER A 74 0.42 17.49 -58.39
N ILE A 75 0.25 18.36 -59.37
CA ILE A 75 -0.70 19.47 -59.28
C ILE A 75 -2.10 18.90 -59.55
N VAL A 76 -3.02 19.12 -58.61
CA VAL A 76 -4.44 18.74 -58.73
C VAL A 76 -5.25 19.89 -59.31
N GLU A 77 -5.06 21.10 -58.76
CA GLU A 77 -5.71 22.33 -59.24
C GLU A 77 -4.71 23.49 -59.18
N GLN A 78 -4.70 24.30 -60.23
CA GLN A 78 -3.81 25.45 -60.36
C GLN A 78 -4.56 26.75 -60.66
N ASP A 79 -5.86 26.82 -60.43
CA ASP A 79 -6.64 28.06 -60.56
C ASP A 79 -7.79 28.14 -59.56
N ILE A 80 -7.46 28.17 -58.26
CA ILE A 80 -8.47 28.39 -57.21
C ILE A 80 -8.68 29.90 -57.05
N TRP A 81 -9.57 30.46 -57.86
CA TRP A 81 -9.93 31.88 -57.83
C TRP A 81 -11.33 32.14 -58.42
N PRO A 82 -12.12 33.11 -57.90
CA PRO A 82 -11.87 33.96 -56.73
C PRO A 82 -12.20 33.24 -55.42
N VAL A 83 -11.39 33.49 -54.38
CA VAL A 83 -11.67 33.01 -53.01
C VAL A 83 -12.57 34.02 -52.31
N LEU A 84 -13.82 33.61 -52.05
CA LEU A 84 -14.83 34.45 -51.40
C LEU A 84 -15.06 34.05 -49.94
N SER A 85 -14.77 32.79 -49.60
CA SER A 85 -14.85 32.22 -48.26
C SER A 85 -14.11 30.88 -48.22
N THR A 86 -14.05 30.24 -47.05
CA THR A 86 -13.60 28.85 -46.88
C THR A 86 -14.31 27.88 -47.82
N GLN A 87 -15.61 28.09 -48.10
CA GLN A 87 -16.41 27.26 -49.02
C GLN A 87 -15.82 27.14 -50.43
N THR A 88 -15.06 28.14 -50.91
CA THR A 88 -14.41 28.04 -52.23
C THR A 88 -13.42 26.88 -52.31
N PHE A 89 -12.68 26.60 -51.23
CA PHE A 89 -11.73 25.49 -51.19
C PHE A 89 -12.45 24.14 -51.14
N ILE A 90 -13.55 24.07 -50.37
CA ILE A 90 -14.43 22.91 -50.25
C ILE A 90 -14.93 22.45 -51.61
N ASP A 91 -15.51 23.38 -52.37
CA ASP A 91 -16.12 23.10 -53.66
C ASP A 91 -15.06 22.57 -54.66
N VAL A 92 -13.82 23.08 -54.59
CA VAL A 92 -12.71 22.57 -55.41
C VAL A 92 -12.34 21.14 -55.01
N PHE A 93 -12.22 20.85 -53.71
CA PHE A 93 -11.90 19.50 -53.24
C PHE A 93 -12.94 18.48 -53.73
N GLU A 94 -14.21 18.78 -53.51
CA GLU A 94 -15.32 17.92 -53.94
C GLU A 94 -15.35 17.72 -55.46
N SER A 95 -15.03 18.76 -56.25
CA SER A 95 -14.98 18.67 -57.71
C SER A 95 -13.95 17.66 -58.23
N HIS A 96 -12.89 17.42 -57.45
CA HIS A 96 -11.85 16.43 -57.72
C HIS A 96 -12.13 15.07 -57.06
N ASN A 97 -13.36 14.85 -56.57
CA ASN A 97 -13.77 13.69 -55.78
C ASN A 97 -12.95 13.48 -54.50
N LEU A 98 -12.40 14.57 -53.95
CA LEU A 98 -11.77 14.53 -52.64
C LEU A 98 -12.89 14.65 -51.61
N GLN A 99 -13.09 13.60 -50.83
CA GLN A 99 -14.14 13.54 -49.82
C GLN A 99 -13.56 13.87 -48.45
N GLN A 100 -14.38 14.50 -47.60
CA GLN A 100 -14.10 14.68 -46.18
C GLN A 100 -13.74 13.33 -45.55
N ALA A 101 -12.53 13.21 -45.02
CA ALA A 101 -12.20 12.14 -44.11
C ALA A 101 -12.59 12.60 -42.70
N GLU A 102 -13.52 11.89 -42.05
CA GLU A 102 -13.82 12.11 -40.64
C GLU A 102 -12.52 11.91 -39.83
N CYS A 103 -12.18 12.90 -39.01
CA CYS A 103 -11.14 12.77 -38.00
C CYS A 103 -11.59 11.84 -36.86
N GLY A 104 -11.77 10.54 -37.15
CA GLY A 104 -11.50 9.55 -36.12
C GLY A 104 -9.99 9.58 -35.93
N GLY A 105 -9.48 10.33 -34.95
CA GLY A 105 -8.05 10.32 -34.63
C GLY A 105 -7.60 8.87 -34.60
N VAL A 106 -6.52 8.52 -35.34
CA VAL A 106 -6.06 7.13 -35.48
C VAL A 106 -6.16 6.47 -34.12
N LEU A 107 -7.03 5.47 -34.01
CA LEU A 107 -7.31 4.83 -32.74
C LEU A 107 -5.98 4.36 -32.16
N THR A 108 -5.56 4.98 -31.06
CA THR A 108 -4.25 4.77 -30.45
C THR A 108 -4.47 4.46 -28.99
N ALA A 109 -4.21 3.20 -28.60
CA ALA A 109 -4.24 2.80 -27.22
C ALA A 109 -3.18 3.58 -26.42
N GLY A 110 -3.58 4.07 -25.26
CA GLY A 110 -2.71 4.81 -24.36
C GLY A 110 -3.19 4.67 -22.92
N PHE A 111 -2.28 4.46 -21.97
CA PHE A 111 -2.64 4.47 -20.56
C PHE A 111 -1.50 4.91 -19.65
N SER A 112 -1.84 5.19 -18.40
CA SER A 112 -0.90 5.44 -17.30
C SER A 112 -1.44 4.88 -15.98
N SER A 113 -0.58 4.71 -14.98
CA SER A 113 -0.97 4.44 -13.60
C SER A 113 -0.59 5.58 -12.65
N ASP A 114 -1.20 5.61 -11.47
CA ASP A 114 -0.83 6.51 -10.38
C ASP A 114 0.50 6.14 -9.72
N VAL A 115 0.84 4.84 -9.69
CA VAL A 115 2.12 4.31 -9.24
C VAL A 115 2.60 3.17 -10.14
N THR A 116 3.92 3.01 -10.25
CA THR A 116 4.56 1.88 -10.97
C THR A 116 5.34 0.96 -10.02
N GLU A 117 5.49 1.35 -8.76
CA GLU A 117 6.12 0.56 -7.72
C GLU A 117 5.25 0.63 -6.45
N LEU A 118 4.92 -0.53 -5.89
CA LEU A 118 4.03 -0.65 -4.73
C LEU A 118 4.38 -1.87 -3.88
N CYS A 119 3.77 -1.94 -2.71
CA CYS A 119 3.84 -3.11 -1.84
C CYS A 119 2.67 -4.05 -2.11
N GLN A 120 2.90 -5.35 -1.92
CA GLN A 120 1.88 -6.39 -1.99
C GLN A 120 0.58 -5.99 -1.25
N TYR A 121 -0.56 -6.39 -1.80
CA TYR A 121 -1.92 -6.11 -1.32
C TYR A 121 -2.42 -4.67 -1.48
N ASN A 122 -1.65 -3.80 -2.14
CA ASN A 122 -2.13 -2.46 -2.51
C ASN A 122 -2.71 -2.46 -3.92
N ALA A 123 -3.54 -1.45 -4.17
CA ALA A 123 -4.19 -1.24 -5.45
C ALA A 123 -3.49 -0.15 -6.27
N VAL A 124 -3.53 -0.32 -7.59
CA VAL A 124 -3.09 0.64 -8.61
C VAL A 124 -4.32 1.19 -9.31
N ASN A 125 -4.37 2.51 -9.53
CA ASN A 125 -5.40 3.16 -10.31
C ASN A 125 -4.87 3.39 -11.72
N PHE A 126 -5.49 2.75 -12.72
CA PHE A 126 -5.15 2.96 -14.12
C PHE A 126 -6.03 4.04 -14.74
N THR A 127 -5.44 4.85 -15.61
CA THR A 127 -6.11 5.90 -16.36
C THR A 127 -5.95 5.64 -17.86
N ASP A 128 -7.07 5.61 -18.57
CA ASP A 128 -7.08 5.59 -20.04
C ASP A 128 -6.66 6.95 -20.59
N ASN A 129 -5.70 6.93 -21.52
CA ASN A 129 -5.19 8.07 -22.27
C ASN A 129 -5.31 7.83 -23.78
N SER A 130 -6.14 6.87 -24.19
CA SER A 130 -6.29 6.50 -25.59
C SER A 130 -6.86 7.66 -26.42
N LEU A 131 -6.43 7.72 -27.69
CA LEU A 131 -6.87 8.73 -28.64
C LEU A 131 -7.81 8.12 -29.68
N GLY A 132 -8.75 8.92 -30.19
CA GLY A 132 -9.80 8.49 -31.13
C GLY A 132 -11.16 8.31 -30.46
N ASP A 133 -12.14 7.83 -31.23
CA ASP A 133 -13.52 7.62 -30.76
C ASP A 133 -13.66 6.29 -30.01
N VAL A 134 -12.97 6.15 -28.88
CA VAL A 134 -12.98 4.91 -28.08
C VAL A 134 -14.38 4.61 -27.56
N THR A 135 -14.89 3.42 -27.87
CA THR A 135 -16.19 2.90 -27.41
C THR A 135 -16.09 1.65 -26.55
N GLY A 136 -14.91 1.04 -26.44
CA GLY A 136 -14.67 -0.11 -25.58
C GLY A 136 -13.21 -0.29 -25.16
N TRP A 137 -13.02 -0.89 -23.98
CA TRP A 137 -11.74 -1.20 -23.36
C TRP A 137 -11.67 -2.70 -23.04
N SER A 138 -10.50 -3.28 -23.22
CA SER A 138 -10.17 -4.64 -22.80
C SER A 138 -8.79 -4.63 -22.17
N TRP A 139 -8.77 -4.66 -20.84
CA TRP A 139 -7.55 -4.68 -20.05
C TRP A 139 -7.13 -6.10 -19.69
N THR A 140 -5.83 -6.34 -19.68
CA THR A 140 -5.19 -7.51 -19.08
C THR A 140 -4.13 -7.04 -18.09
N PHE A 141 -4.25 -7.52 -16.85
CA PHE A 141 -3.31 -7.23 -15.75
C PHE A 141 -2.65 -8.53 -15.31
N GLU A 142 -1.40 -8.76 -15.71
CA GLU A 142 -0.66 -9.94 -15.25
C GLU A 142 -0.55 -9.91 -13.72
N GLY A 143 -0.94 -10.97 -13.02
CA GLY A 143 -0.88 -11.04 -11.54
C GLY A 143 -1.82 -10.08 -10.78
N GLY A 144 -2.66 -9.31 -11.48
CA GLY A 144 -3.65 -8.42 -10.89
C GLY A 144 -4.95 -9.10 -10.48
N ASP A 145 -5.65 -8.52 -9.51
CA ASP A 145 -7.01 -8.88 -9.10
C ASP A 145 -7.93 -7.63 -9.13
N PRO A 146 -8.87 -7.53 -10.09
CA PRO A 146 -9.16 -8.52 -11.13
C PRO A 146 -8.07 -8.59 -12.21
N ALA A 147 -7.89 -9.76 -12.83
CA ALA A 147 -6.89 -9.97 -13.89
C ALA A 147 -7.28 -9.34 -15.24
N THR A 148 -8.54 -8.96 -15.43
CA THR A 148 -9.04 -8.27 -16.61
C THR A 148 -10.10 -7.24 -16.23
N SER A 149 -10.32 -6.24 -17.10
CA SER A 149 -11.39 -5.26 -16.94
C SER A 149 -11.88 -4.71 -18.28
N THR A 150 -13.11 -4.21 -18.30
CA THR A 150 -13.70 -3.47 -19.43
C THR A 150 -14.04 -2.03 -19.06
N GLU A 151 -13.67 -1.59 -17.86
CA GLU A 151 -13.83 -0.20 -17.43
C GLU A 151 -12.75 0.68 -18.05
N ALA A 152 -13.04 1.95 -18.33
CA ALA A 152 -12.04 2.88 -18.86
C ALA A 152 -10.90 3.12 -17.85
N ASN A 153 -11.22 3.23 -16.55
CA ASN A 153 -10.25 3.53 -15.49
C ASN A 153 -10.37 2.50 -14.36
N PRO A 154 -9.85 1.28 -14.53
CA PRO A 154 -9.97 0.22 -13.54
C PRO A 154 -9.04 0.40 -12.34
N VAL A 155 -9.43 -0.22 -11.23
CA VAL A 155 -8.60 -0.34 -10.02
C VAL A 155 -8.22 -1.81 -9.84
N VAL A 156 -6.93 -2.08 -9.68
CA VAL A 156 -6.39 -3.46 -9.67
C VAL A 156 -5.50 -3.66 -8.45
N THR A 157 -5.75 -4.72 -7.70
CA THR A 157 -4.92 -5.09 -6.54
C THR A 157 -3.87 -6.11 -6.93
N TYR A 158 -2.63 -5.91 -6.50
CA TYR A 158 -1.55 -6.88 -6.74
C TYR A 158 -1.19 -7.63 -5.47
N ASN A 159 -1.52 -8.93 -5.45
CA ASN A 159 -1.40 -9.77 -4.27
C ASN A 159 -0.12 -10.60 -4.23
N GLU A 160 0.69 -10.61 -5.28
CA GLU A 160 1.93 -11.37 -5.38
C GLU A 160 3.08 -10.43 -5.75
N THR A 161 4.30 -10.78 -5.36
CA THR A 161 5.49 -9.99 -5.72
C THR A 161 6.02 -10.35 -7.09
N GLY A 162 6.57 -9.36 -7.77
CA GLY A 162 7.17 -9.53 -9.09
C GLY A 162 7.11 -8.23 -9.88
N THR A 163 7.53 -8.33 -11.13
CA THR A 163 7.21 -7.34 -12.16
C THR A 163 6.07 -7.90 -13.00
N PHE A 164 5.15 -7.03 -13.42
CA PHE A 164 3.93 -7.43 -14.09
C PHE A 164 3.66 -6.57 -15.31
N ASP A 165 3.30 -7.23 -16.40
CA ASP A 165 2.90 -6.58 -17.63
C ASP A 165 1.47 -6.03 -17.53
N VAL A 166 1.22 -4.93 -18.23
CA VAL A 166 -0.12 -4.36 -18.38
C VAL A 166 -0.41 -4.13 -19.87
N GLU A 167 -1.57 -4.62 -20.31
CA GLU A 167 -2.03 -4.49 -21.68
C GLU A 167 -3.41 -3.84 -21.72
N LEU A 168 -3.58 -2.91 -22.64
CA LEU A 168 -4.86 -2.30 -22.99
C LEU A 168 -5.11 -2.45 -24.49
N GLU A 169 -6.21 -3.09 -24.85
CA GLU A 169 -6.81 -3.00 -26.18
C GLU A 169 -8.04 -2.09 -26.14
N VAL A 170 -8.11 -1.10 -27.02
CA VAL A 170 -9.27 -0.24 -27.22
C VAL A 170 -9.90 -0.46 -28.58
N THR A 171 -11.21 -0.20 -28.69
CA THR A 171 -11.96 -0.25 -29.94
C THR A 171 -12.85 0.97 -30.13
N ASP A 172 -13.05 1.40 -31.37
CA ASP A 172 -14.07 2.38 -31.77
C ASP A 172 -15.37 1.72 -32.27
N GLY A 173 -15.44 0.38 -32.22
CA GLY A 173 -16.53 -0.44 -32.76
C GLY A 173 -16.25 -0.99 -34.16
N THR A 174 -15.23 -0.49 -34.84
CA THR A 174 -14.77 -0.95 -36.17
C THR A 174 -13.29 -1.30 -36.20
N ASN A 175 -12.44 -0.48 -35.59
CA ASN A 175 -11.00 -0.66 -35.47
C ASN A 175 -10.62 -1.06 -34.04
N THR A 176 -9.42 -1.62 -33.90
CA THR A 176 -8.79 -1.88 -32.60
C THR A 176 -7.38 -1.32 -32.57
N SER A 177 -6.90 -0.99 -31.37
CA SER A 177 -5.54 -0.57 -31.09
C SER A 177 -5.10 -1.16 -29.77
N ASN A 178 -3.86 -1.60 -29.66
CA ASN A 178 -3.31 -2.19 -28.45
C ASN A 178 -2.05 -1.46 -28.00
N MET A 179 -1.85 -1.44 -26.69
CA MET A 179 -0.64 -0.99 -26.03
C MET A 179 -0.30 -1.98 -24.92
N MET A 180 0.96 -2.42 -24.88
CA MET A 180 1.50 -3.26 -23.84
C MET A 180 2.73 -2.58 -23.25
N LEU A 181 2.79 -2.51 -21.92
CA LEU A 181 3.97 -2.10 -21.18
C LEU A 181 4.50 -3.31 -20.41
N GLU A 182 5.68 -3.79 -20.82
CA GLU A 182 6.38 -4.89 -20.16
C GLU A 182 6.98 -4.42 -18.81
N ASP A 183 6.93 -5.28 -17.80
CA ASP A 183 7.43 -5.04 -16.43
C ASP A 183 6.95 -3.70 -15.82
N TYR A 184 5.75 -3.25 -16.20
CA TYR A 184 5.27 -1.90 -15.89
C TYR A 184 4.99 -1.68 -14.40
N ILE A 185 4.50 -2.71 -13.71
CA ILE A 185 4.17 -2.66 -12.28
C ILE A 185 5.15 -3.53 -11.50
N THR A 186 5.88 -2.94 -10.56
CA THR A 186 6.79 -3.64 -9.65
C THR A 186 6.17 -3.76 -8.26
N VAL A 187 5.92 -4.99 -7.82
CA VAL A 187 5.33 -5.29 -6.51
C VAL A 187 6.39 -5.88 -5.59
N ASN A 188 6.66 -5.14 -4.54
CA ASN A 188 7.62 -5.48 -3.52
C ASN A 188 6.96 -6.17 -2.33
N MET A 189 7.69 -7.09 -1.68
CA MET A 189 7.37 -7.56 -0.33
C MET A 189 8.36 -7.00 0.68
N THR A 190 7.91 -6.98 1.92
CA THR A 190 8.79 -7.08 3.08
C THR A 190 8.66 -8.46 3.72
N PRO A 191 9.72 -8.95 4.39
CA PRO A 191 9.56 -10.09 5.30
C PRO A 191 8.43 -9.80 6.31
N PRO A 192 7.65 -10.82 6.69
CA PRO A 192 6.61 -10.65 7.71
C PRO A 192 7.25 -10.16 9.01
N ALA A 193 6.69 -9.09 9.58
CA ALA A 193 7.12 -8.63 10.88
C ALA A 193 6.67 -9.63 11.94
N MET A 194 7.52 -9.88 12.93
CA MET A 194 7.20 -10.67 14.11
C MET A 194 7.58 -9.89 15.34
N LEU A 195 6.78 -10.07 16.40
CA LEU A 195 7.05 -9.49 17.70
C LEU A 195 6.79 -10.55 18.77
N ASN A 196 7.81 -10.82 19.59
CA ASN A 196 7.66 -11.76 20.70
C ASN A 196 6.68 -11.23 21.77
N ALA A 197 6.09 -12.16 22.52
CA ALA A 197 5.35 -11.81 23.72
C ALA A 197 6.29 -11.12 24.72
N PHE A 198 5.81 -10.07 25.36
CA PHE A 198 6.50 -9.42 26.47
C PHE A 198 6.05 -10.03 27.79
N GLU A 199 6.94 -10.01 28.78
CA GLU A 199 6.59 -10.36 30.16
C GLU A 199 5.82 -9.22 30.82
N ASP A 200 5.01 -9.57 31.81
CA ASP A 200 4.29 -8.60 32.63
C ASP A 200 5.28 -7.78 33.47
N VAL A 201 4.98 -6.50 33.66
CA VAL A 201 5.83 -5.55 34.37
C VAL A 201 5.05 -4.83 35.45
N CYS A 202 5.79 -4.18 36.35
CA CYS A 202 5.22 -3.46 37.46
C CYS A 202 5.19 -1.95 37.22
N LEU A 203 4.16 -1.29 37.75
CA LEU A 203 4.18 0.16 37.93
C LEU A 203 5.38 0.56 38.80
N GLY A 204 6.12 1.58 38.41
CA GLY A 204 7.34 2.05 39.08
C GLY A 204 8.62 1.32 38.68
N TRP A 205 8.57 0.35 37.76
CA TRP A 205 9.79 -0.27 37.23
C TRP A 205 10.59 0.69 36.36
N PRO A 206 11.94 0.59 36.35
CA PRO A 206 12.77 1.34 35.42
C PRO A 206 12.37 1.08 33.97
N ALA A 207 12.52 2.11 33.12
CA ALA A 207 12.36 1.95 31.69
C ALA A 207 13.35 0.93 31.12
N PHE A 208 12.93 0.17 30.12
CA PHE A 208 13.75 -0.87 29.49
C PHE A 208 13.60 -0.87 27.97
N GLU A 209 14.64 -1.33 27.27
CA GLU A 209 14.66 -1.44 25.81
C GLU A 209 13.67 -2.52 25.34
N LEU A 210 12.83 -2.19 24.36
CA LEU A 210 11.99 -3.15 23.68
C LEU A 210 12.83 -3.99 22.72
N THR A 211 12.69 -5.31 22.82
CA THR A 211 13.40 -6.28 21.97
C THR A 211 12.43 -7.35 21.48
N GLY A 212 12.91 -8.27 20.63
CA GLY A 212 12.09 -9.37 20.11
C GLY A 212 11.30 -9.05 18.84
N GLY A 213 11.51 -7.87 18.26
CA GLY A 213 11.05 -7.52 16.92
C GLY A 213 11.95 -8.14 15.85
N SER A 214 11.36 -8.63 14.76
CA SER A 214 12.06 -9.19 13.60
C SER A 214 11.33 -8.84 12.30
N PRO A 215 12.01 -8.47 11.20
CA PRO A 215 13.45 -8.28 11.04
C PRO A 215 14.01 -7.14 11.90
N ALA A 216 15.30 -7.12 12.22
CA ALA A 216 15.91 -6.09 13.07
C ALA A 216 15.93 -4.69 12.41
N GLY A 217 15.83 -3.63 13.21
CA GLY A 217 15.90 -2.23 12.74
C GLY A 217 14.53 -1.56 12.54
N GLY A 218 13.45 -2.19 12.96
CA GLY A 218 12.12 -1.58 13.01
C GLY A 218 11.91 -0.66 14.21
N VAL A 219 10.75 -0.02 14.24
CA VAL A 219 10.37 1.00 15.22
C VAL A 219 9.24 0.48 16.09
N TYR A 220 9.35 0.68 17.39
CA TYR A 220 8.30 0.37 18.36
C TYR A 220 7.42 1.59 18.63
N ALA A 221 6.12 1.37 18.75
CA ALA A 221 5.13 2.39 19.11
C ALA A 221 4.06 1.81 20.04
N GLY A 222 3.45 2.67 20.86
CA GLY A 222 2.39 2.29 21.80
C GLY A 222 2.39 3.16 23.06
N PRO A 223 1.41 2.96 23.97
CA PRO A 223 1.39 3.66 25.25
C PRO A 223 2.67 3.41 26.06
N GLY A 224 3.31 4.49 26.52
CA GLY A 224 4.57 4.42 27.27
C GLY A 224 5.78 3.98 26.45
N VAL A 225 5.71 3.96 25.11
CA VAL A 225 6.87 3.69 24.24
C VAL A 225 7.47 5.01 23.74
N GLU A 226 8.75 5.23 24.01
CA GLU A 226 9.50 6.39 23.52
C GLU A 226 10.96 6.00 23.26
N ASP A 227 11.51 6.36 22.10
CA ASP A 227 12.88 6.05 21.67
C ASP A 227 13.27 4.56 21.78
N GLY A 228 12.33 3.66 21.50
CA GLY A 228 12.54 2.20 21.60
C GLY A 228 12.55 1.65 23.03
N MET A 229 12.27 2.50 24.02
CA MET A 229 12.14 2.13 25.44
C MET A 229 10.68 2.06 25.84
N PHE A 230 10.34 1.16 26.75
CA PHE A 230 9.04 1.13 27.43
C PHE A 230 9.15 1.73 28.83
N TYR A 231 8.24 2.64 29.16
CA TYR A 231 8.14 3.38 30.42
C TYR A 231 6.85 2.98 31.15
N PRO A 232 6.90 2.03 32.10
CA PRO A 232 5.71 1.53 32.80
C PRO A 232 4.89 2.64 33.50
N ASP A 233 5.57 3.66 34.05
CA ASP A 233 4.93 4.79 34.73
C ASP A 233 4.17 5.71 33.78
N VAL A 234 4.61 5.80 32.53
CA VAL A 234 3.95 6.60 31.50
C VAL A 234 2.78 5.82 30.88
N ALA A 235 2.96 4.51 30.65
CA ALA A 235 1.90 3.64 30.18
C ALA A 235 0.74 3.56 31.20
N GLY A 236 1.06 3.50 32.50
CA GLY A 236 0.09 3.35 33.58
C GLY A 236 -0.43 1.91 33.71
N LEU A 237 -1.35 1.66 34.65
CA LEU A 237 -1.88 0.32 34.91
C LEU A 237 -2.75 -0.20 33.76
N GLY A 238 -2.66 -1.51 33.49
CA GLY A 238 -3.48 -2.20 32.49
C GLY A 238 -2.65 -2.84 31.38
N THR A 239 -3.35 -3.43 30.40
CA THR A 239 -2.73 -4.05 29.23
C THR A 239 -2.55 -3.02 28.13
N HIS A 240 -1.32 -2.88 27.63
CA HIS A 240 -0.95 -1.95 26.58
C HIS A 240 -0.47 -2.69 25.35
N THR A 241 -1.00 -2.33 24.19
CA THR A 241 -0.53 -2.84 22.90
C THR A 241 0.74 -2.11 22.48
N VAL A 242 1.77 -2.88 22.15
CA VAL A 242 3.00 -2.42 21.53
C VAL A 242 3.02 -2.92 20.09
N THR A 243 3.15 -1.99 19.16
CA THR A 243 3.25 -2.24 17.73
C THR A 243 4.71 -2.11 17.31
N TYR A 244 5.20 -3.09 16.56
CA TYR A 244 6.51 -3.08 15.91
C TYR A 244 6.33 -2.93 14.40
N THR A 245 6.95 -1.91 13.81
CA THR A 245 6.90 -1.65 12.37
C THR A 245 8.29 -1.79 11.76
N TYR A 246 8.46 -2.71 10.83
CA TYR A 246 9.69 -2.82 10.03
C TYR A 246 9.44 -2.23 8.64
N THR A 247 10.28 -1.29 8.22
CA THR A 247 10.26 -0.69 6.87
C THR A 247 11.53 -1.12 6.13
N ALA A 248 11.36 -1.75 4.97
CA ALA A 248 12.47 -2.18 4.13
C ALA A 248 13.00 -1.02 3.26
N SER A 249 14.08 -1.26 2.51
CA SER A 249 14.72 -0.25 1.65
C SER A 249 13.89 0.19 0.44
N ASN A 250 12.82 -0.55 0.14
CA ASN A 250 11.84 -0.26 -0.91
C ASN A 250 10.58 0.44 -0.35
N ASP A 251 10.69 1.05 0.82
CA ASP A 251 9.63 1.75 1.57
C ASP A 251 8.40 0.92 1.93
N CYS A 252 8.39 -0.37 1.61
CA CYS A 252 7.36 -1.29 2.09
C CYS A 252 7.54 -1.55 3.58
N SER A 253 6.42 -1.65 4.30
CA SER A 253 6.42 -1.89 5.73
C SER A 253 5.47 -3.01 6.13
N ASN A 254 5.85 -3.74 7.18
CA ASN A 254 4.98 -4.73 7.83
C ASN A 254 4.99 -4.50 9.34
N THR A 255 3.89 -4.87 9.99
CA THR A 255 3.66 -4.59 11.40
C THR A 255 3.31 -5.87 12.17
N ALA A 256 3.82 -5.98 13.39
CA ALA A 256 3.44 -7.00 14.35
C ALA A 256 3.04 -6.35 15.67
N GLU A 257 2.12 -6.97 16.39
CA GLU A 257 1.64 -6.48 17.68
C GLU A 257 1.85 -7.50 18.79
N SER A 258 2.10 -7.00 19.99
CA SER A 258 2.19 -7.76 21.22
C SER A 258 1.70 -6.87 22.36
N THR A 259 1.45 -7.44 23.53
CA THR A 259 0.91 -6.71 24.68
C THR A 259 1.81 -6.81 25.88
N ILE A 260 1.86 -5.75 26.68
CA ILE A 260 2.50 -5.69 28.00
C ILE A 260 1.43 -5.40 29.04
N LEU A 261 1.31 -6.22 30.08
CA LEU A 261 0.52 -5.89 31.26
C LEU A 261 1.38 -5.11 32.27
N VAL A 262 0.90 -3.94 32.68
CA VAL A 262 1.45 -3.18 33.80
C VAL A 262 0.55 -3.41 35.02
N ASP A 263 1.03 -4.26 35.94
CA ASP A 263 0.36 -4.54 37.22
C ASP A 263 0.85 -3.54 38.28
N PRO A 264 0.03 -3.15 39.27
CA PRO A 264 0.54 -2.40 40.42
C PRO A 264 1.70 -3.13 41.15
N CYS A 265 1.86 -4.44 40.95
CA CYS A 265 2.78 -5.34 41.65
C CYS A 265 2.78 -5.11 43.16
N THR A 266 1.69 -4.55 43.66
CA THR A 266 1.35 -4.51 45.06
C THR A 266 0.92 -5.92 45.38
N GLY A 267 1.89 -6.83 45.44
CA GLY A 267 1.74 -8.06 46.19
C GLY A 267 1.37 -7.64 47.60
N ILE A 268 0.08 -7.50 47.87
CA ILE A 268 -0.41 -7.57 49.23
C ILE A 268 -0.04 -8.98 49.62
N ASN A 269 1.06 -9.15 50.35
CA ASN A 269 1.31 -10.39 51.09
C ASN A 269 0.02 -10.63 51.89
N GLN A 270 -0.79 -11.58 51.44
CA GLN A 270 -1.88 -12.04 52.28
C GLN A 270 -1.20 -12.71 53.46
N PRO A 271 -1.59 -12.38 54.70
CA PRO A 271 -0.95 -12.98 55.86
C PRO A 271 -1.06 -14.49 55.69
N LEU A 272 0.04 -15.24 55.88
CA LEU A 272 0.11 -16.70 55.71
C LEU A 272 -1.11 -17.42 56.30
N SER A 273 -1.68 -16.85 57.38
CA SER A 273 -2.91 -17.30 58.01
C SER A 273 -4.16 -17.47 57.13
N LYS A 274 -4.27 -16.76 56.00
CA LYS A 274 -5.42 -16.81 55.07
C LYS A 274 -5.20 -17.75 53.88
N VAL A 275 -3.95 -18.04 53.55
CA VAL A 275 -3.54 -18.74 52.31
C VAL A 275 -2.97 -20.14 52.58
N VAL A 276 -2.74 -20.48 53.84
CA VAL A 276 -2.31 -21.80 54.29
C VAL A 276 -3.48 -22.54 54.93
N ASN A 277 -3.81 -23.70 54.36
CA ASN A 277 -4.80 -24.63 54.90
C ASN A 277 -4.16 -25.99 55.21
N ILE A 278 -4.60 -26.63 56.30
CA ILE A 278 -4.19 -27.99 56.66
C ILE A 278 -5.41 -28.88 56.88
N TYR A 279 -5.48 -30.00 56.18
CA TYR A 279 -6.62 -30.92 56.28
C TYR A 279 -6.24 -32.40 56.00
N PRO A 280 -6.93 -33.38 56.60
CA PRO A 280 -7.83 -33.19 57.74
C PRO A 280 -7.04 -32.89 59.02
N ASN A 281 -7.61 -32.05 59.88
CA ASN A 281 -7.08 -31.79 61.21
C ASN A 281 -8.26 -31.72 62.21
N PRO A 282 -8.46 -32.72 63.09
CA PRO A 282 -7.56 -33.83 63.44
C PRO A 282 -7.27 -34.84 62.32
N THR A 283 -6.10 -35.48 62.35
CA THR A 283 -5.63 -36.48 61.38
C THR A 283 -5.38 -37.85 62.03
N LYS A 284 -5.46 -38.93 61.25
CA LYS A 284 -5.01 -40.29 61.65
C LYS A 284 -3.60 -40.65 61.19
N GLY A 285 -2.89 -39.71 60.58
CA GLY A 285 -1.52 -39.89 60.09
C GLY A 285 -1.18 -38.88 59.00
N LEU A 286 -1.88 -38.93 57.87
CA LEU A 286 -1.61 -38.06 56.72
C LEU A 286 -2.29 -36.69 56.86
N VAL A 287 -1.55 -35.62 56.63
CA VAL A 287 -2.05 -34.23 56.58
C VAL A 287 -1.67 -33.64 55.23
N GLU A 288 -2.63 -33.05 54.53
CA GLU A 288 -2.37 -32.23 53.36
C GLU A 288 -2.18 -30.77 53.76
N LEU A 289 -1.08 -30.18 53.30
CA LEU A 289 -0.74 -28.78 53.42
C LEU A 289 -0.98 -28.12 52.07
N ALA A 290 -1.99 -27.24 51.99
CA ALA A 290 -2.29 -26.44 50.80
C ALA A 290 -1.84 -24.98 51.01
N ILE A 291 -1.02 -24.47 50.08
CA ILE A 291 -0.48 -23.11 50.10
C ILE A 291 -0.83 -22.43 48.77
N SER A 292 -1.55 -21.31 48.86
CA SER A 292 -1.95 -20.48 47.70
C SER A 292 -1.26 -19.11 47.73
N GLN A 293 0.08 -19.11 47.92
CA GLN A 293 0.93 -17.93 47.87
C GLN A 293 2.25 -18.28 47.22
N GLU A 294 2.66 -17.49 46.24
CA GLU A 294 3.91 -17.70 45.51
C GLU A 294 5.14 -17.42 46.36
N GLY A 295 6.20 -18.18 46.11
CA GLY A 295 7.50 -18.00 46.73
C GLY A 295 8.03 -19.26 47.43
N THR A 296 9.23 -19.12 47.98
CA THR A 296 9.92 -20.19 48.70
C THR A 296 9.51 -20.18 50.18
N MET A 297 8.98 -21.31 50.66
CA MET A 297 8.52 -21.51 52.03
C MET A 297 9.32 -22.63 52.70
N GLN A 298 9.77 -22.40 53.93
CA GLN A 298 10.34 -23.45 54.79
C GLN A 298 9.24 -24.01 55.68
N VAL A 299 8.98 -25.30 55.58
CA VAL A 299 7.94 -26.01 56.32
C VAL A 299 8.59 -26.95 57.31
N GLU A 300 8.24 -26.82 58.59
CA GLU A 300 8.73 -27.68 59.66
C GLU A 300 7.58 -28.19 60.54
N VAL A 301 7.62 -29.46 60.93
CA VAL A 301 6.74 -30.00 61.96
C VAL A 301 7.57 -30.40 63.16
N TYR A 302 7.13 -30.02 64.35
CA TYR A 302 7.75 -30.43 65.62
C TYR A 302 6.73 -30.93 66.63
N ASP A 303 7.17 -31.81 67.52
CA ASP A 303 6.38 -32.27 68.65
C ASP A 303 6.35 -31.24 69.81
N ILE A 304 5.61 -31.53 70.87
CA ILE A 304 5.51 -30.64 72.05
C ILE A 304 6.85 -30.42 72.79
N SER A 305 7.86 -31.25 72.55
CA SER A 305 9.20 -31.08 73.12
C SER A 305 10.11 -30.19 72.25
N GLY A 306 9.63 -29.78 71.07
CA GLY A 306 10.39 -29.00 70.10
C GLY A 306 11.27 -29.84 69.18
N LYS A 307 11.13 -31.17 69.20
CA LYS A 307 11.87 -32.04 68.28
C LYS A 307 11.28 -31.96 66.88
N THR A 308 12.10 -31.61 65.89
CA THR A 308 11.72 -31.62 64.47
C THR A 308 11.43 -33.04 64.00
N ILE A 309 10.25 -33.22 63.42
CA ILE A 309 9.69 -34.46 62.89
C ILE A 309 9.73 -34.46 61.35
N TYR A 310 9.49 -33.30 60.74
CA TYR A 310 9.48 -33.11 59.30
C TYR A 310 10.06 -31.73 58.97
N LYS A 311 10.79 -31.62 57.87
CA LYS A 311 11.36 -30.37 57.36
C LYS A 311 11.52 -30.41 55.85
N GLU A 312 10.96 -29.44 55.15
CA GLU A 312 11.07 -29.32 53.69
C GLU A 312 11.05 -27.85 53.23
N SER A 313 11.71 -27.57 52.12
CA SER A 313 11.63 -26.27 51.43
C SER A 313 10.78 -26.41 50.18
N ILE A 314 9.66 -25.68 50.12
CA ILE A 314 8.68 -25.76 49.03
C ILE A 314 8.74 -24.48 48.21
N ASN A 315 8.88 -24.60 46.89
CA ASN A 315 8.77 -23.49 45.94
C ASN A 315 7.36 -23.49 45.33
N VAL A 316 6.52 -22.54 45.74
CA VAL A 316 5.13 -22.46 45.29
C VAL A 316 5.04 -21.56 44.06
N HIS A 317 4.47 -22.10 42.98
CA HIS A 317 4.03 -21.36 41.79
C HIS A 317 2.52 -21.58 41.66
N GLY A 318 1.71 -20.52 41.76
CA GLY A 318 0.25 -20.66 41.89
C GLY A 318 -0.21 -21.31 43.21
N THR A 319 -0.94 -22.43 43.14
CA THR A 319 -1.38 -23.21 44.32
C THR A 319 -0.61 -24.53 44.39
N CYS A 320 -0.03 -24.82 45.55
CA CYS A 320 0.72 -26.05 45.81
C CYS A 320 0.06 -26.84 46.95
N SER A 321 0.00 -28.16 46.82
CA SER A 321 -0.28 -29.05 47.95
C SER A 321 0.86 -30.05 48.18
N SER A 322 1.16 -30.30 49.46
CA SER A 322 2.15 -31.28 49.90
C SER A 322 1.57 -32.15 51.01
N GLN A 323 1.95 -33.43 51.05
CA GLN A 323 1.52 -34.37 52.07
C GLN A 323 2.58 -34.55 53.15
N ILE A 324 2.16 -34.39 54.40
CA ILE A 324 2.96 -34.64 55.59
C ILE A 324 2.46 -35.94 56.22
N ASP A 325 3.34 -36.95 56.28
CA ASP A 325 3.03 -38.25 56.89
C ASP A 325 3.48 -38.32 58.34
N LEU A 326 2.52 -38.37 59.26
CA LEU A 326 2.71 -38.53 60.69
C LEU A 326 2.26 -39.91 61.21
N SER A 327 1.93 -40.86 60.34
CA SER A 327 1.38 -42.17 60.73
C SER A 327 2.30 -43.00 61.64
N GLY A 328 3.61 -42.80 61.53
CA GLY A 328 4.62 -43.46 62.36
C GLY A 328 4.81 -42.87 63.77
N TYR A 329 4.08 -41.82 64.15
CA TYR A 329 4.29 -41.10 65.40
C TYR A 329 3.15 -41.31 66.41
N GLU A 330 3.39 -40.94 67.66
CA GLU A 330 2.41 -41.13 68.74
C GLU A 330 1.25 -40.14 68.65
N ALA A 331 0.04 -40.58 69.05
CA ALA A 331 -1.11 -39.67 69.11
C ALA A 331 -0.81 -38.50 70.05
N GLY A 332 -1.11 -37.28 69.61
CA GLY A 332 -0.71 -36.09 70.35
C GLY A 332 -0.84 -34.79 69.55
N LEU A 333 -0.40 -33.71 70.18
CA LEU A 333 -0.37 -32.38 69.59
C LEU A 333 0.98 -32.14 68.90
N TYR A 334 0.93 -31.71 67.65
CA TYR A 334 2.07 -31.31 66.85
C TYR A 334 1.91 -29.86 66.40
N PHE A 335 3.01 -29.22 66.05
CA PHE A 335 3.02 -27.86 65.54
C PHE A 335 3.69 -27.82 64.16
N LEU A 336 2.99 -27.27 63.20
CA LEU A 336 3.48 -26.94 61.88
C LEU A 336 3.90 -25.48 61.87
N SER A 337 5.17 -25.21 61.55
CA SER A 337 5.72 -23.88 61.32
C SER A 337 6.01 -23.70 59.83
N ILE A 338 5.57 -22.58 59.26
CA ILE A 338 5.80 -22.23 57.86
C ILE A 338 6.44 -20.84 57.85
N GLN A 339 7.64 -20.76 57.32
CA GLN A 339 8.42 -19.54 57.27
C GLN A 339 8.65 -19.11 55.82
N SER A 340 8.22 -17.89 55.51
CA SER A 340 8.58 -17.13 54.30
C SER A 340 9.69 -16.13 54.62
N LYS A 341 10.20 -15.41 53.61
CA LYS A 341 11.19 -14.32 53.80
C LYS A 341 10.72 -13.26 54.80
N ASN A 342 9.41 -12.99 54.85
CA ASN A 342 8.85 -11.85 55.59
C ASN A 342 7.87 -12.25 56.72
N GLU A 343 7.42 -13.51 56.78
CA GLU A 343 6.38 -13.95 57.72
C GLU A 343 6.66 -15.36 58.27
N ASN A 344 6.15 -15.64 59.48
CA ASN A 344 6.13 -16.96 60.08
C ASN A 344 4.71 -17.29 60.55
N LEU A 345 4.22 -18.48 60.20
CA LEU A 345 2.93 -19.01 60.60
C LEU A 345 3.08 -20.31 61.37
N VAL A 346 2.44 -20.40 62.53
CA VAL A 346 2.33 -21.65 63.28
C VAL A 346 0.88 -22.15 63.28
N ARG A 347 0.69 -23.45 63.04
CA ARG A 347 -0.59 -24.18 63.09
C ARG A 347 -0.46 -25.42 63.97
N LYS A 348 -1.53 -25.75 64.69
CA LYS A 348 -1.61 -26.98 65.48
C LYS A 348 -2.09 -28.12 64.59
N ILE A 349 -1.48 -29.30 64.71
CA ILE A 349 -1.95 -30.55 64.11
C ILE A 349 -2.29 -31.51 65.25
N ASN A 350 -3.53 -31.98 65.28
CA ASN A 350 -3.97 -32.98 66.25
C ASN A 350 -3.90 -34.37 65.60
N LEU A 351 -2.95 -35.20 66.02
CA LEU A 351 -2.83 -36.59 65.59
C LEU A 351 -3.62 -37.50 66.54
N ILE A 352 -4.60 -38.22 66.01
CA ILE A 352 -5.42 -39.20 66.72
C ILE A 352 -5.17 -40.60 66.14
N LYS A 353 -5.26 -41.65 66.95
CA LYS A 353 -5.14 -43.05 66.49
C LYS A 353 -6.53 -43.69 66.41
#